data_AF-A0AAW0WE54-F1
#
_entry.id   AF-A0AAW0WE54-F1
#
_cell.length_a   1.000
_cell.length_b   1.000
_cell.length_c   1.000
_cell.angle_alpha   90.00
_cell.angle_beta   90.00
_cell.angle_gamma   90.00
#
_symmetry.space_group_name_H-M   'P 1'
#
loop_
_entity.id
_entity.type
_entity.pdbx_description
1 polymer ?
#
loop_
_entity_poly.entity_id
_entity_poly.type
_entity_poly.pdbx_seq_one_letter_code
_entity_poly.pdbx_strand_id
1 'polypeptide(L)'
;MLNQNYQEPFVAIVIDPIRTISSGKVNIGAFRTYPKGYKPPDEGPSEYQTIPLNKIEDFGVHCKQYYSLDISYFKSSLDKKLLDSLWNKYWVNTLSSSSLITNAEYMTRQIFDLSDKLENSETALGRAGLFGLDPQEKKTEDKLSRVTRDSCKTTMEALHGLMAQVVKDRLFNQIPQAQSQAQESAQPSSQAQA
;
A
#
# COMPACT_ATOMS: atom_id res chain seq x y z
N MET A 1 20.77 -10.44 -20.19
CA MET A 1 20.29 -11.74 -20.76
C MET A 1 21.28 -12.86 -20.49
N LEU A 2 21.82 -13.00 -19.26
CA LEU A 2 22.72 -14.13 -18.95
C LEU A 2 21.89 -15.36 -18.56
N ASN A 3 21.01 -15.19 -17.58
CA ASN A 3 20.28 -16.31 -16.98
C ASN A 3 19.33 -17.01 -17.96
N GLN A 4 18.54 -16.27 -18.73
CA GLN A 4 17.66 -16.85 -19.77
C GLN A 4 18.43 -17.49 -20.94
N ASN A 5 19.69 -17.11 -21.18
CA ASN A 5 20.46 -17.69 -22.28
C ASN A 5 21.10 -19.04 -21.92
N TYR A 6 21.38 -19.28 -20.64
CA TYR A 6 22.15 -20.44 -20.19
C TYR A 6 21.41 -21.35 -19.19
N GLN A 7 20.26 -20.93 -18.65
CA GLN A 7 19.51 -21.64 -17.60
C GLN A 7 17.99 -21.61 -17.85
N GLU A 8 17.56 -21.91 -19.08
CA GLU A 8 16.13 -21.98 -19.40
C GLU A 8 15.50 -23.28 -18.83
N PRO A 9 14.29 -23.25 -18.23
CA PRO A 9 13.40 -22.10 -18.03
C PRO A 9 13.80 -21.16 -16.88
N PHE A 10 13.82 -19.85 -17.14
CA PHE A 10 14.16 -18.83 -16.13
C PHE A 10 13.11 -17.70 -16.01
N VAL A 11 12.79 -17.31 -14.79
CA VAL A 11 11.86 -16.21 -14.45
C VAL A 11 12.48 -15.29 -13.39
N ALA A 12 12.26 -13.99 -13.51
CA ALA A 12 12.65 -13.01 -12.50
C ALA A 12 11.46 -12.70 -11.58
N ILE A 13 11.63 -12.83 -10.27
CA ILE A 13 10.63 -12.47 -9.27
C ILE A 13 11.12 -11.23 -8.52
N VAL A 14 10.27 -10.22 -8.39
CA VAL A 14 10.54 -8.98 -7.66
C VAL A 14 9.55 -8.89 -6.51
N ILE A 15 10.04 -8.64 -5.31
CA ILE A 15 9.24 -8.53 -4.08
C ILE A 15 9.54 -7.17 -3.44
N ASP A 16 8.49 -6.43 -3.10
CA ASP A 16 8.59 -5.20 -2.30
C ASP A 16 8.05 -5.46 -0.89
N PRO A 17 8.93 -5.81 0.08
CA PRO A 17 8.48 -6.12 1.44
C PRO A 17 7.96 -4.89 2.17
N ILE A 18 8.48 -3.70 1.88
CA ILE A 18 8.10 -2.46 2.55
C ILE A 18 6.69 -2.05 2.12
N ARG A 19 6.42 -2.05 0.81
CA ARG A 19 5.09 -1.78 0.27
C ARG A 19 4.08 -2.85 0.67
N THR A 20 4.52 -4.10 0.82
CA THR A 20 3.67 -5.19 1.32
C THR A 20 3.14 -4.89 2.73
N ILE A 21 4.02 -4.44 3.63
CA ILE A 21 3.62 -4.05 4.98
C ILE A 21 2.69 -2.84 4.96
N SER A 22 3.01 -1.83 4.13
CA SER A 22 2.24 -0.57 4.11
C SER A 22 0.83 -0.73 3.52
N SER A 23 0.70 -1.51 2.44
CA SER A 23 -0.59 -1.71 1.75
C SER A 23 -1.43 -2.85 2.34
N GLY A 24 -0.84 -3.73 3.15
CA GLY A 24 -1.50 -4.95 3.65
C GLY A 24 -1.76 -6.02 2.58
N LYS A 25 -1.19 -5.84 1.38
CA LYS A 25 -1.29 -6.78 0.24
C LYS A 25 0.11 -7.20 -0.18
N VAL A 26 0.30 -8.47 -0.53
CA VAL A 26 1.58 -8.96 -1.05
C VAL A 26 1.92 -8.25 -2.38
N ASN A 27 2.99 -7.46 -2.37
CA ASN A 27 3.51 -6.80 -3.56
C ASN A 27 4.61 -7.66 -4.18
N ILE A 28 4.22 -8.45 -5.17
CA ILE A 28 5.07 -9.38 -5.91
C ILE A 28 4.81 -9.23 -7.39
N GLY A 29 5.87 -9.23 -8.19
CA GLY A 29 5.81 -9.26 -9.65
C GLY A 29 6.69 -10.38 -10.20
N ALA A 30 6.27 -10.97 -11.32
CA ALA A 30 7.01 -11.98 -12.03
C ALA A 30 7.22 -11.49 -13.46
N PHE A 31 8.46 -11.54 -13.95
CA PHE A 31 8.84 -10.91 -15.20
C PHE A 31 9.73 -11.83 -16.04
N ARG A 32 9.60 -11.69 -17.35
CA ARG A 32 10.51 -12.28 -18.33
C ARG A 32 10.94 -11.21 -19.32
N THR A 33 12.21 -11.25 -19.71
CA THR A 33 12.75 -10.34 -20.72
C THR A 33 12.50 -10.86 -22.13
N TYR A 34 12.29 -9.94 -23.06
CA TYR A 34 12.19 -10.27 -24.48
C TYR A 34 13.57 -10.68 -25.05
N PRO A 35 13.62 -11.66 -25.97
CA PRO A 35 14.83 -12.01 -26.71
C PRO A 35 15.46 -10.80 -27.41
N LYS A 36 16.79 -10.82 -27.56
CA LYS A 36 17.49 -9.77 -28.33
C LYS A 36 16.93 -9.71 -29.76
N GLY A 37 16.56 -8.52 -30.21
CA GLY A 37 16.03 -8.27 -31.54
C GLY A 37 14.50 -8.42 -31.67
N TYR A 38 13.82 -8.92 -30.64
CA TYR A 38 12.35 -8.92 -30.61
C TYR A 38 11.85 -7.53 -30.23
N LYS A 39 10.94 -6.98 -31.04
CA LYS A 39 10.19 -5.77 -30.70
C LYS A 39 8.78 -6.19 -30.31
N PRO A 40 8.35 -5.96 -29.06
CA PRO A 40 6.97 -6.24 -28.70
C PRO A 40 6.02 -5.38 -29.55
N PRO A 41 4.79 -5.85 -29.79
CA PRO A 41 3.70 -4.96 -30.20
C PRO A 41 3.66 -3.77 -29.22
N ASP A 42 3.17 -2.60 -29.63
CA ASP A 42 2.94 -1.49 -28.69
C ASP A 42 1.83 -1.94 -27.71
N GLU A 43 2.23 -2.65 -26.67
CA GLU A 43 1.38 -3.12 -25.59
C GLU A 43 0.94 -1.91 -24.77
N GLY A 44 -0.33 -1.95 -24.38
CA GLY A 44 -1.01 -0.91 -23.64
C GLY A 44 -0.39 -0.62 -22.26
N PRO A 45 -0.94 0.36 -21.53
CA PRO A 45 -0.31 0.92 -20.35
C PRO A 45 -0.04 -0.17 -19.31
N SER A 46 1.23 -0.32 -18.94
CA SER A 46 1.59 -1.01 -17.69
C SER A 46 0.80 -0.40 -16.53
N GLU A 47 0.35 -1.25 -15.61
CA GLU A 47 -0.40 -0.82 -14.42
C GLU A 47 0.36 0.31 -13.72
N TYR A 48 -0.29 1.45 -13.50
CA TYR A 48 0.38 2.63 -12.92
C TYR A 48 0.88 2.29 -11.51
N GLN A 49 2.17 2.46 -11.28
CA GLN A 49 2.79 2.32 -9.97
C GLN A 49 3.48 3.62 -9.58
N THR A 50 3.34 3.98 -8.30
CA THR A 50 4.08 5.09 -7.70
C THR A 50 5.57 4.73 -7.64
N ILE A 51 6.34 5.35 -8.53
CA ILE A 51 7.79 5.18 -8.64
C ILE A 51 8.45 6.44 -8.04
N PRO A 52 9.43 6.29 -7.14
CA PRO A 52 10.21 7.41 -6.64
C PRO A 52 10.91 8.18 -7.77
N LEU A 53 11.07 9.49 -7.61
CA LEU A 53 11.67 10.36 -8.64
C LEU A 53 13.06 9.89 -9.08
N ASN A 54 13.89 9.45 -8.13
CA ASN A 54 15.24 8.97 -8.42
C ASN A 54 15.30 7.68 -9.25
N LYS A 55 14.16 7.01 -9.49
CA LYS A 55 14.07 5.77 -10.28
C LYS A 55 13.23 5.90 -11.55
N ILE A 56 12.58 7.04 -11.76
CA ILE A 56 11.59 7.19 -12.84
C ILE A 56 12.22 7.12 -14.23
N GLU A 57 13.44 7.63 -14.40
CA GLU A 57 14.16 7.62 -15.67
C GLU A 57 14.60 6.22 -16.08
N ASP A 58 15.26 5.50 -15.15
CA ASP A 58 15.71 4.13 -15.35
C ASP A 58 14.53 3.20 -15.68
N PHE A 59 13.43 3.36 -14.95
CA PHE A 59 12.20 2.61 -15.23
C PHE A 59 11.67 2.88 -16.64
N GLY A 60 11.63 4.16 -17.07
CA GLY A 60 11.13 4.55 -18.39
C GLY A 60 11.94 4.00 -19.57
N VAL A 61 13.24 3.80 -19.40
CA VAL A 61 14.14 3.26 -20.43
C VAL A 61 13.95 1.75 -20.59
N HIS A 62 13.77 1.02 -19.49
CA HIS A 62 13.81 -0.44 -19.48
C HIS A 62 12.43 -1.12 -19.46
N CYS A 63 11.34 -0.38 -19.22
CA CYS A 63 10.00 -0.96 -19.09
C CYS A 63 9.51 -1.74 -20.32
N LYS A 64 10.00 -1.42 -21.53
CA LYS A 64 9.65 -2.13 -22.78
C LYS A 64 10.49 -3.39 -23.05
N GLN A 65 11.45 -3.72 -22.19
CA GLN A 65 12.36 -4.85 -22.38
C GLN A 65 11.88 -6.15 -21.73
N TYR A 66 10.83 -6.08 -20.93
CA TYR A 66 10.25 -7.22 -20.23
C TYR A 66 8.72 -7.13 -20.24
N TYR A 67 8.08 -8.26 -19.95
CA TYR A 67 6.65 -8.36 -19.76
C TYR A 67 6.34 -9.01 -18.40
N SER A 68 5.19 -8.64 -17.83
CA SER A 68 4.69 -9.22 -16.59
C SER A 68 4.03 -10.56 -16.86
N LEU A 69 4.19 -11.49 -15.93
CA LEU A 69 3.49 -12.77 -15.90
C LEU A 69 2.40 -12.72 -14.83
N ASP A 70 1.30 -13.42 -15.09
CA ASP A 70 0.25 -13.61 -14.10
C ASP A 70 0.73 -14.53 -12.97
N ILE A 71 0.45 -14.10 -11.73
CA ILE A 71 0.82 -14.84 -10.52
C ILE A 71 -0.43 -15.49 -9.96
N SER A 72 -0.39 -16.82 -9.83
CA SER A 72 -1.40 -17.59 -9.09
C SER A 72 -0.78 -18.20 -7.84
N TYR A 73 -1.56 -18.25 -6.76
CA TYR A 73 -1.15 -18.90 -5.52
C TYR A 73 -1.82 -20.27 -5.41
N PHE A 74 -1.10 -21.24 -4.87
CA PHE A 74 -1.65 -22.54 -4.49
C PHE A 74 -1.20 -22.90 -3.08
N LYS A 75 -1.96 -23.76 -2.43
CA LYS A 75 -1.59 -24.38 -1.16
C LYS A 75 -1.94 -25.85 -1.21
N SER A 76 -1.09 -26.72 -0.64
CA SER A 76 -1.42 -28.14 -0.56
C SER A 76 -2.54 -28.38 0.47
N SER A 77 -3.11 -29.59 0.44
CA SER A 77 -4.10 -30.01 1.44
C SER A 77 -3.52 -30.02 2.86
N LEU A 78 -2.21 -30.28 3.01
CA LEU A 78 -1.52 -30.25 4.29
C LEU A 78 -1.26 -28.82 4.75
N ASP A 79 -0.78 -27.94 3.86
CA ASP A 79 -0.52 -26.53 4.17
C ASP A 79 -1.80 -25.83 4.65
N LYS A 80 -2.94 -26.13 4.01
CA LYS A 80 -4.23 -25.62 4.46
C LYS A 80 -4.52 -25.99 5.92
N LYS A 81 -4.40 -27.27 6.28
CA LYS A 81 -4.63 -27.74 7.66
C LYS A 81 -3.67 -27.08 8.66
N LEU A 82 -2.41 -26.90 8.27
CA LEU A 82 -1.39 -26.27 9.11
C LEU A 82 -1.68 -24.78 9.31
N LEU A 83 -1.99 -24.04 8.25
CA LEU A 83 -2.30 -22.61 8.31
C LEU A 83 -3.59 -22.35 9.11
N ASP A 84 -4.61 -23.19 8.95
CA ASP A 84 -5.86 -23.09 9.72
C ASP A 84 -5.57 -23.33 11.23
N SER A 85 -4.71 -24.29 11.55
CA SER A 85 -4.28 -24.55 12.94
C SER A 85 -3.42 -23.42 13.51
N LEU A 86 -2.56 -22.81 12.68
CA LEU A 86 -1.72 -21.68 13.06
C LEU A 86 -2.59 -20.45 13.36
N TRP A 87 -3.62 -20.20 12.56
CA TRP A 87 -4.53 -19.07 12.74
C TRP A 87 -5.19 -19.07 14.11
N ASN A 88 -5.57 -20.24 14.62
CA ASN A 88 -6.16 -20.40 15.96
C ASN A 88 -5.26 -19.88 17.09
N LYS A 89 -3.94 -19.80 16.87
CA LYS A 89 -2.97 -19.26 17.85
C LYS A 89 -2.43 -17.89 17.46
N TYR A 90 -2.39 -17.54 16.18
CA TYR A 90 -1.69 -16.36 15.68
C TYR A 90 -2.59 -15.14 15.44
N TRP A 91 -3.92 -15.28 15.50
CA TRP A 91 -4.89 -14.19 15.28
C TRP A 91 -4.64 -12.95 16.15
N VAL A 92 -4.11 -13.14 17.37
CA VAL A 92 -3.80 -12.05 18.30
C VAL A 92 -2.83 -11.05 17.68
N ASN A 93 -1.87 -11.51 16.86
CA ASN A 93 -0.90 -10.63 16.21
C ASN A 93 -1.55 -9.69 15.18
N THR A 94 -2.60 -10.14 14.51
CA THR A 94 -3.37 -9.27 13.60
C THR A 94 -4.00 -8.11 14.37
N LEU A 95 -4.51 -8.37 15.58
CA LEU A 95 -5.15 -7.36 16.42
C LEU A 95 -4.18 -6.55 17.29
N SER A 96 -2.95 -7.00 17.51
CA SER A 96 -1.94 -6.22 18.26
C SER A 96 -1.08 -5.34 17.35
N SER A 97 -0.97 -5.69 16.06
CA SER A 97 -0.13 -4.96 15.11
C SER A 97 -0.57 -3.50 14.93
N SER A 98 0.40 -2.64 14.59
CA SER A 98 0.18 -1.23 14.29
C SER A 98 1.01 -0.83 13.08
N SER A 99 0.37 -0.83 11.90
CA SER A 99 1.06 -0.48 10.65
C SER A 99 1.70 0.90 10.74
N LEU A 100 0.98 1.91 11.27
CA LEU A 100 1.42 3.30 11.42
C LEU A 100 2.80 3.47 12.10
N ILE A 101 3.14 2.57 13.02
CA ILE A 101 4.43 2.62 13.72
C ILE A 101 5.48 1.87 12.90
N THR A 102 5.14 0.66 12.42
CA THR A 102 6.07 -0.20 11.68
C THR A 102 6.49 0.40 10.33
N ASN A 103 5.62 1.15 9.66
CA ASN A 103 5.88 1.75 8.34
C ASN A 103 6.16 3.28 8.38
N ALA A 104 6.35 3.87 9.57
CA ALA A 104 6.47 5.33 9.75
C ALA A 104 7.57 5.96 8.88
N GLU A 105 8.74 5.32 8.80
CA GLU A 105 9.87 5.80 7.99
C GLU A 105 9.55 5.78 6.49
N TYR A 106 8.87 4.73 6.02
CA TYR A 106 8.45 4.62 4.62
C TYR A 106 7.42 5.70 4.27
N MET A 107 6.40 5.91 5.11
CA MET A 107 5.41 6.97 4.89
C MET A 107 6.07 8.35 4.84
N THR A 108 6.98 8.63 5.76
CA THR A 108 7.75 9.89 5.77
C THR A 108 8.53 10.08 4.46
N ARG A 109 9.20 9.03 3.96
CA ARG A 109 9.90 9.08 2.67
C ARG A 109 8.97 9.29 1.48
N GLN A 110 7.78 8.68 1.47
CA GLN A 110 6.78 8.92 0.42
C GLN A 110 6.30 10.39 0.42
N ILE A 111 6.17 11.01 1.60
CA ILE A 111 5.81 12.44 1.71
C ILE A 111 6.93 13.33 1.16
N PHE A 112 8.19 13.03 1.45
CA PHE A 112 9.32 13.76 0.86
C PHE A 112 9.34 13.64 -0.67
N ASP A 113 9.23 12.42 -1.21
CA ASP A 113 9.16 12.20 -2.67
C ASP A 113 7.97 12.92 -3.31
N LEU A 114 6.81 12.94 -2.62
CA LEU A 114 5.64 13.66 -3.08
C LEU A 114 5.87 15.18 -3.12
N SER A 115 6.57 15.74 -2.13
CA SER A 115 6.96 17.15 -2.09
C SER A 115 7.82 17.51 -3.30
N ASP A 116 8.87 16.72 -3.55
CA ASP A 116 9.77 16.92 -4.70
C ASP A 116 9.01 16.80 -6.04
N LYS A 117 8.04 15.88 -6.14
CA LYS A 117 7.19 15.74 -7.33
C LYS A 117 6.26 16.94 -7.53
N LEU A 118 5.75 17.50 -6.45
CA LEU A 118 4.88 18.66 -6.48
C LEU A 118 5.66 19.91 -6.93
N GLU A 119 6.85 20.16 -6.38
CA GLU A 119 7.73 21.27 -6.78
C GLU A 119 8.12 21.20 -8.27
N ASN A 120 8.42 19.99 -8.76
CA ASN A 120 8.68 19.74 -10.18
C ASN A 120 7.45 20.03 -11.07
N SER A 121 6.25 19.76 -10.56
CA SER A 121 4.99 20.01 -11.29
C SER A 121 4.66 21.50 -11.32
N GLU A 122 4.89 22.21 -10.21
CA GLU A 122 4.74 23.66 -10.10
C GLU A 122 5.70 24.40 -11.05
N THR A 123 6.99 24.01 -11.06
CA THR A 123 7.99 24.59 -11.95
C THR A 123 7.60 24.42 -13.43
N ALA A 124 6.98 23.28 -13.78
CA ALA A 124 6.49 23.02 -15.13
C ALA A 124 5.30 23.93 -15.50
N LEU A 125 4.39 24.19 -14.57
CA LEU A 125 3.27 25.12 -14.74
C LEU A 125 3.74 26.59 -14.86
N GLY A 126 4.68 27.01 -14.01
CA GLY A 126 5.22 28.38 -14.02
C GLY A 126 5.93 28.75 -15.34
N ARG A 127 6.59 27.78 -15.98
CA ARG A 127 7.20 27.97 -17.31
C ARG A 127 6.16 28.01 -18.44
N ALA A 128 5.05 27.29 -18.32
CA ALA A 128 3.98 27.29 -19.31
C ALA A 128 3.19 28.61 -19.32
N GLY A 129 3.01 29.25 -18.15
CA GLY A 129 2.29 30.53 -18.03
C GLY A 129 3.01 31.74 -18.63
N LEU A 130 4.32 31.65 -18.90
CA LEU A 130 5.12 32.77 -19.40
C LEU A 130 5.26 32.84 -20.93
N PHE A 131 4.91 31.77 -21.66
CA PHE A 131 5.21 31.64 -23.09
C PHE A 131 4.01 31.35 -24.01
N GLY A 132 2.78 31.43 -23.52
CA GLY A 132 1.56 31.48 -24.37
C GLY A 132 1.40 30.29 -25.33
N LEU A 133 0.70 29.24 -24.87
CA LEU A 133 0.23 28.06 -25.62
C LEU A 133 1.24 27.36 -26.56
N ASP A 134 1.69 26.17 -26.14
CA ASP A 134 2.26 25.14 -27.02
C ASP A 134 1.66 23.76 -26.61
N PRO A 135 1.55 22.75 -27.51
CA PRO A 135 0.84 21.47 -27.31
C PRO A 135 1.31 20.57 -26.14
N GLN A 136 2.20 21.05 -25.28
CA GLN A 136 2.75 20.33 -24.14
C GLN A 136 1.83 20.37 -22.90
N GLU A 137 0.72 21.10 -22.92
CA GLU A 137 -0.27 21.15 -21.81
C GLU A 137 -0.75 19.76 -21.38
N LYS A 138 -0.95 18.83 -22.33
CA LYS A 138 -1.35 17.44 -22.03
C LYS A 138 -0.32 16.67 -21.19
N LYS A 139 0.97 16.98 -21.31
CA LYS A 139 2.03 16.35 -20.48
C LYS A 139 2.11 16.96 -19.08
N THR A 140 1.73 18.23 -18.93
CA THR A 140 1.77 18.94 -17.64
C THR A 140 0.56 18.62 -16.78
N GLU A 141 -0.64 18.55 -17.38
CA GLU A 141 -1.87 18.09 -16.72
C GLU A 141 -1.74 16.62 -16.24
N ASP A 142 -1.08 15.77 -17.04
CA ASP A 142 -0.76 14.39 -16.67
C ASP A 142 0.18 14.32 -15.44
N LYS A 143 1.19 15.19 -15.33
CA LYS A 143 2.10 15.21 -14.16
C LYS A 143 1.36 15.54 -12.86
N LEU A 144 0.54 16.59 -12.85
CA LEU A 144 -0.22 16.95 -11.64
C LEU A 144 -1.21 15.83 -11.26
N SER A 145 -1.87 15.21 -12.24
CA SER A 145 -2.78 14.08 -11.99
C SER A 145 -2.06 12.86 -11.36
N ARG A 146 -0.80 12.61 -11.73
CA ARG A 146 0.05 11.57 -11.13
C ARG A 146 0.40 11.91 -9.68
N VAL A 147 0.75 13.17 -9.40
CA VAL A 147 0.99 13.65 -8.03
C VAL A 147 -0.26 13.51 -7.18
N THR A 148 -1.45 13.84 -7.71
CA THR A 148 -2.73 13.63 -7.01
C THR A 148 -2.94 12.15 -6.69
N ARG A 149 -2.70 11.24 -7.63
CA ARG A 149 -2.80 9.79 -7.39
C ARG A 149 -1.83 9.29 -6.32
N ASP A 150 -0.57 9.73 -6.37
CA ASP A 150 0.46 9.35 -5.38
C ASP A 150 0.10 9.89 -3.98
N SER A 151 -0.43 11.11 -3.90
CA SER A 151 -0.93 11.71 -2.66
C SER A 151 -2.11 10.90 -2.09
N CYS A 152 -3.14 10.64 -2.89
CA CYS A 152 -4.29 9.85 -2.46
C CYS A 152 -3.88 8.46 -1.95
N LYS A 153 -2.94 7.80 -2.63
CA LYS A 153 -2.40 6.50 -2.19
C LYS A 153 -1.76 6.59 -0.81
N THR A 154 -0.90 7.56 -0.60
CA THR A 154 -0.21 7.77 0.68
C THR A 154 -1.22 8.06 1.81
N THR A 155 -2.23 8.89 1.54
CA THR A 155 -3.31 9.17 2.51
C THR A 155 -4.14 7.93 2.84
N MET A 156 -4.49 7.11 1.84
CA MET A 156 -5.26 5.87 2.08
C MET A 156 -4.48 4.89 2.96
N GLU A 157 -3.17 4.72 2.75
CA GLU A 157 -2.33 3.85 3.58
C GLU A 157 -2.30 4.32 5.05
N ALA A 158 -2.18 5.64 5.29
CA ALA A 158 -2.25 6.22 6.64
C ALA A 158 -3.64 6.05 7.27
N LEU A 159 -4.71 6.27 6.49
CA LEU A 159 -6.08 6.10 6.96
C LEU A 159 -6.39 4.65 7.36
N HIS A 160 -5.96 3.65 6.58
CA HIS A 160 -6.12 2.24 6.94
C HIS A 160 -5.45 1.92 8.28
N GLY A 161 -4.23 2.44 8.50
CA GLY A 161 -3.54 2.27 9.77
C GLY A 161 -4.27 2.90 10.95
N LEU A 162 -4.86 4.09 10.75
CA LEU A 162 -5.65 4.78 11.77
C LEU A 162 -6.97 4.05 12.06
N MET A 163 -7.68 3.59 11.04
CA MET A 163 -8.89 2.80 11.19
C MET A 163 -8.65 1.56 12.04
N ALA A 164 -7.53 0.85 11.83
CA ALA A 164 -7.17 -0.28 12.67
C ALA A 164 -6.98 0.11 14.15
N GLN A 165 -6.42 1.28 14.46
CA GLN A 165 -6.32 1.75 15.85
C GLN A 165 -7.68 2.08 16.44
N VAL A 166 -8.55 2.76 15.69
CA VAL A 166 -9.89 3.12 16.15
C VAL A 166 -10.71 1.85 16.47
N VAL A 167 -10.64 0.83 15.60
CA VAL A 167 -11.30 -0.46 15.86
C VAL A 167 -10.77 -1.10 17.14
N LYS A 168 -9.45 -1.14 17.33
CA LYS A 168 -8.85 -1.70 18.56
C LYS A 168 -9.29 -0.93 19.81
N ASP A 169 -9.30 0.40 19.75
CA ASP A 169 -9.74 1.24 20.87
C ASP A 169 -11.21 0.95 21.24
N ARG A 170 -12.10 0.86 20.25
CA ARG A 170 -13.51 0.53 20.48
C ARG A 170 -13.71 -0.89 21.04
N LEU A 171 -12.94 -1.86 20.56
CA LEU A 171 -13.06 -3.25 21.00
C LEU A 171 -12.54 -3.47 22.43
N PHE A 172 -11.43 -2.83 22.80
CA PHE A 172 -10.71 -3.17 24.02
C PHE A 172 -10.76 -2.09 25.11
N ASN A 173 -10.83 -0.81 24.75
CA ASN A 173 -10.72 0.29 25.71
C ASN A 173 -12.08 0.89 26.07
N GLN A 174 -13.11 0.67 25.25
CA GLN A 174 -14.44 1.26 25.43
C GLN A 174 -15.52 0.24 25.77
N ILE A 175 -15.14 -0.82 26.47
CA ILE A 175 -16.10 -1.79 27.01
C ILE A 175 -16.83 -1.09 28.16
N PRO A 176 -18.16 -0.89 28.09
CA PRO A 176 -18.92 -0.43 29.24
C PRO A 176 -18.69 -1.44 30.37
N GLN A 177 -18.19 -0.99 31.52
CA GLN A 177 -18.17 -1.84 32.71
C GLN A 177 -19.62 -2.25 33.01
N ALA A 178 -19.99 -3.47 32.64
CA ALA A 178 -21.17 -4.10 33.20
C ALA A 178 -20.87 -4.31 34.69
N GLN A 179 -21.55 -3.51 35.53
CA GLN A 179 -21.78 -3.68 36.96
C GLN A 179 -20.75 -3.07 37.94
N SER A 180 -20.86 -1.75 38.16
CA SER A 180 -20.88 -1.19 39.52
C SER A 180 -22.32 -0.90 39.97
N GLN A 181 -23.23 -1.82 39.65
CA GLN A 181 -24.58 -1.89 40.23
C GLN A 181 -24.68 -3.18 41.06
N ALA A 182 -23.96 -3.21 42.19
CA ALA A 182 -24.53 -3.79 43.41
C ALA A 182 -25.41 -2.65 43.97
N GLN A 183 -26.74 -2.69 43.90
CA GLN A 183 -27.57 -3.52 44.77
C GLN A 183 -27.01 -3.62 46.20
N GLU A 184 -26.70 -2.50 46.82
CA GLU A 184 -26.86 -2.37 48.27
C GLU A 184 -28.26 -1.79 48.54
N SER A 185 -29.19 -2.74 48.65
CA SER A 185 -30.40 -2.73 49.48
C SER A 185 -31.35 -1.52 49.41
N ALA A 186 -32.40 -1.70 48.62
CA ALA A 186 -33.79 -1.63 49.06
C ALA A 186 -34.07 -0.80 50.34
N GLN A 187 -34.59 0.42 50.16
CA GLN A 187 -35.59 0.93 51.09
C GLN A 187 -36.79 -0.03 51.14
N PRO A 188 -37.40 -0.19 52.32
CA PRO A 188 -38.76 0.35 52.39
C PRO A 188 -38.99 1.26 53.60
N SER A 189 -40.09 1.97 53.46
CA SER A 189 -40.57 3.17 54.14
C SER A 189 -41.23 2.92 55.51
N SER A 190 -41.17 3.98 56.33
CA SER A 190 -42.17 4.49 57.31
C SER A 190 -42.54 3.70 58.58
N GLN A 191 -42.32 4.34 59.74
CA GLN A 191 -43.30 4.68 60.83
C GLN A 191 -42.50 5.40 61.95
N ALA A 192 -42.63 6.70 62.17
CA ALA A 192 -43.63 7.39 63.00
C ALA A 192 -43.78 6.81 64.42
N GLN A 193 -43.18 7.44 65.43
CA GLN A 193 -43.89 8.10 66.55
C GLN A 193 -42.94 8.75 67.55
N ALA A 194 -43.42 9.87 68.09
CA ALA A 194 -42.91 10.61 69.23
C ALA A 194 -43.31 9.96 70.55
#